data_AF-A0A535M1H2-F1
#
_entry.id   AF-A0A535M1H2-F1
#
_cell.length_a   1.000
_cell.length_b   1.000
_cell.length_c   1.000
_cell.angle_alpha   90.00
_cell.angle_beta   90.00
_cell.angle_gamma   90.00
#
_symmetry.space_group_name_H-M   'P 1'
#
loop_
_entity.id
_entity.type
_entity.pdbx_description
1 polymer ?
#
loop_
_entity_poly.entity_id
_entity_poly.type
_entity_poly.pdbx_seq_one_letter_code
_entity_poly.pdbx_strand_id
1 'polypeptide(L)'
;MNPSRRRATTSFVIAGLVLSALVGVISNWAAPSPMVAIRWTAPVADEASSSLFSVPRYAFGPVGFGLTARPPMGWNGFNHFYHAVTATTVAAMANAIVSSGMKSAGYTFVNLDGGWDLHWRSPSGSLLPDLAKFPNGIRPVADYVHSLGLKFGIYSSAGLENCAGTSAGSYGHFRQDAAAFASWGVDYLKLDYCFIPYRNYPHLNHKQISRMLAIEMANALAATGRPIVYDVNDLTNNEPWSSAPGQANLWRTTPDIQDRYSSMLMNFTHNVRHYMHAGPGGWNDPDMLEIGNGGMSFTEYQSQFSLWAEMAAPLIAGNDLSTMSPATQSILTNRAVIAVDQDPLGRQGSPVASAGGHWVLTKQLANGDRAVVFFNQTNSAATISSTAALVGLASASDYSVLNLWTGMSTETTGVVSANVPAHGAVFYEIAESATPPFRA
;
A
#
# COMPACT_ATOMS: atom_id res chain seq x y z
N MET A 1 63.78 -17.55 -12.86
CA MET A 1 64.88 -17.31 -11.89
C MET A 1 64.25 -17.11 -10.51
N ASN A 2 64.85 -17.70 -9.47
CA ASN A 2 64.69 -17.34 -8.04
C ASN A 2 66.00 -16.59 -7.64
N PRO A 3 66.20 -15.99 -6.43
CA PRO A 3 65.49 -16.25 -5.19
C PRO A 3 65.13 -15.04 -4.27
N SER A 4 64.34 -15.38 -3.26
CA SER A 4 64.09 -14.77 -1.94
C SER A 4 65.15 -13.85 -1.28
N ARG A 5 64.69 -13.14 -0.21
CA ARG A 5 65.34 -13.21 1.13
C ARG A 5 64.41 -12.84 2.30
N ARG A 6 64.77 -13.31 3.51
CA ARG A 6 64.12 -13.09 4.83
C ARG A 6 65.13 -12.49 5.82
N ARG A 7 64.67 -11.77 6.87
CA ARG A 7 65.23 -11.56 8.25
C ARG A 7 64.57 -10.30 8.88
N ALA A 8 64.22 -10.14 10.17
CA ALA A 8 64.43 -10.85 11.46
C ALA A 8 65.86 -10.81 12.06
N THR A 9 66.10 -10.54 13.36
CA THR A 9 65.19 -10.21 14.50
C THR A 9 65.25 -8.70 14.88
N THR A 10 65.42 -8.13 16.09
CA THR A 10 65.84 -8.54 17.46
C THR A 10 65.24 -7.60 18.54
N SER A 11 65.22 -7.98 19.83
CA SER A 11 64.58 -7.26 20.96
C SER A 11 65.53 -6.36 21.79
N PHE A 12 64.96 -5.57 22.72
CA PHE A 12 65.62 -5.18 23.98
C PHE A 12 64.65 -5.28 25.18
N VAL A 13 65.18 -5.48 26.39
CA VAL A 13 64.43 -5.67 27.65
C VAL A 13 65.16 -4.94 28.78
N ILE A 14 64.41 -4.25 29.66
CA ILE A 14 64.82 -3.85 31.01
C ILE A 14 63.63 -4.10 31.96
N ALA A 15 63.89 -4.45 33.23
CA ALA A 15 62.89 -4.92 34.20
C ALA A 15 62.73 -3.98 35.42
N GLY A 16 61.72 -4.23 36.27
CA GLY A 16 61.48 -3.51 37.53
C GLY A 16 60.65 -4.32 38.54
N LEU A 17 60.94 -4.18 39.85
CA LEU A 17 60.45 -4.98 40.99
C LEU A 17 60.26 -4.05 42.23
N VAL A 18 59.57 -4.40 43.32
CA VAL A 18 58.95 -5.68 43.73
C VAL A 18 57.40 -5.48 43.93
N LEU A 19 56.61 -5.82 44.97
CA LEU A 19 56.78 -6.47 46.29
C LEU A 19 55.48 -7.18 46.76
N SER A 20 55.61 -7.99 47.82
CA SER A 20 54.63 -8.81 48.56
C SER A 20 53.77 -7.97 49.56
N ALA A 21 52.89 -8.49 50.45
CA ALA A 21 52.47 -9.85 50.85
C ALA A 21 51.18 -9.85 51.73
N LEU A 22 50.54 -11.02 51.89
CA LEU A 22 49.69 -11.56 53.00
C LEU A 22 48.52 -10.70 53.58
N VAL A 23 47.25 -11.16 53.61
CA VAL A 23 46.61 -12.30 54.32
C VAL A 23 46.21 -11.99 55.78
N GLY A 24 44.93 -12.15 56.08
CA GLY A 24 44.36 -12.20 57.44
C GLY A 24 42.88 -12.61 57.43
N VAL A 25 42.52 -13.68 58.15
CA VAL A 25 41.14 -14.20 58.27
C VAL A 25 40.77 -14.28 59.74
N ILE A 26 39.62 -13.71 60.13
CA ILE A 26 38.97 -13.94 61.44
C ILE A 26 37.45 -14.06 61.21
N SER A 27 36.81 -14.99 61.90
CA SER A 27 35.38 -15.28 61.88
C SER A 27 34.76 -15.07 63.27
N ASN A 28 33.48 -14.65 63.33
CA ASN A 28 32.51 -15.24 64.26
C ASN A 28 31.05 -14.78 64.04
N TRP A 29 30.12 -15.53 64.64
CA TRP A 29 28.67 -15.30 64.64
C TRP A 29 28.18 -14.49 65.87
N ALA A 30 27.00 -13.86 65.76
CA ALA A 30 26.19 -13.39 66.89
C ALA A 30 24.67 -13.42 66.55
N ALA A 31 23.81 -13.33 67.57
CA ALA A 31 22.37 -13.64 67.53
C ALA A 31 21.44 -12.39 67.37
N PRO A 32 20.10 -12.55 67.16
CA PRO A 32 19.22 -11.49 66.64
C PRO A 32 18.23 -10.86 67.67
N SER A 33 17.43 -9.89 67.18
CA SER A 33 16.20 -9.27 67.74
C SER A 33 16.37 -7.92 68.47
N PRO A 34 15.32 -7.08 68.63
CA PRO A 34 13.93 -7.19 68.14
C PRO A 34 13.48 -6.01 67.22
N MET A 35 12.20 -5.99 66.85
CA MET A 35 11.57 -4.93 66.03
C MET A 35 11.26 -3.65 66.80
N VAL A 36 11.38 -2.50 66.13
CA VAL A 36 10.60 -1.28 66.41
C VAL A 36 10.10 -0.72 65.07
N ALA A 37 8.82 -0.34 64.99
CA ALA A 37 8.22 0.25 63.80
C ALA A 37 7.53 1.58 64.11
N ILE A 38 7.96 2.65 63.44
CA ILE A 38 7.28 3.94 63.22
C ILE A 38 7.60 4.37 61.77
N ARG A 39 6.85 5.31 61.20
CA ARG A 39 6.36 5.23 59.80
C ARG A 39 6.42 6.58 59.06
N TRP A 40 6.60 6.52 57.73
CA TRP A 40 6.56 7.64 56.75
C TRP A 40 7.82 8.56 56.75
N THR A 41 8.24 9.23 55.66
CA THR A 41 7.69 9.34 54.27
C THR A 41 8.79 9.66 53.25
N ALA A 42 8.78 9.02 52.07
CA ALA A 42 9.39 9.46 50.79
C ALA A 42 10.90 9.81 50.76
N PRO A 43 11.46 10.17 49.59
CA PRO A 43 11.40 9.49 48.28
C PRO A 43 12.75 8.83 47.94
N VAL A 44 12.79 7.93 46.95
CA VAL A 44 14.05 7.46 46.34
C VAL A 44 14.18 8.06 44.95
N ALA A 45 15.27 8.76 44.71
CA ALA A 45 15.74 9.16 43.39
C ALA A 45 17.02 8.39 43.03
N ASP A 46 17.32 8.34 41.74
CA ASP A 46 18.61 7.98 41.12
C ASP A 46 19.37 6.73 41.62
N GLU A 47 19.34 5.68 40.78
CA GLU A 47 20.62 5.19 40.26
C GLU A 47 20.70 5.54 38.77
N ALA A 48 21.74 6.30 38.40
CA ALA A 48 21.99 6.71 37.02
C ALA A 48 23.28 6.09 36.48
N SER A 49 23.32 5.92 35.16
CA SER A 49 24.50 5.60 34.33
C SER A 49 25.08 4.16 34.42
N SER A 50 24.71 3.35 33.42
CA SER A 50 25.73 2.73 32.58
C SER A 50 25.49 3.14 31.13
N SER A 51 26.35 4.00 30.59
CA SER A 51 26.17 4.60 29.26
C SER A 51 26.65 3.66 28.16
N LEU A 52 25.72 3.02 27.46
CA LEU A 52 25.98 2.42 26.14
C LEU A 52 25.24 3.22 25.07
N PHE A 53 25.89 3.39 23.92
CA PHE A 53 25.51 4.30 22.85
C PHE A 53 24.02 4.20 22.49
N SER A 54 23.25 5.21 22.88
CA SER A 54 21.87 5.39 22.43
C SER A 54 21.88 5.81 20.96
N VAL A 55 21.89 4.82 20.06
CA VAL A 55 21.46 5.03 18.67
C VAL A 55 20.11 5.75 18.74
N PRO A 56 19.92 6.90 18.07
CA PRO A 56 18.65 7.58 18.08
C PRO A 56 17.56 6.64 17.59
N ARG A 57 16.66 6.23 18.51
CA ARG A 57 15.34 5.78 18.13
C ARG A 57 14.63 7.00 17.54
N TYR A 58 14.84 7.22 16.24
CA TYR A 58 13.90 7.98 15.45
C TYR A 58 12.53 7.36 15.71
N ALA A 59 11.69 8.07 16.46
CA ALA A 59 10.29 7.74 16.50
C ALA A 59 9.81 7.86 15.05
N PHE A 60 9.36 6.75 14.47
CA PHE A 60 8.73 6.76 13.16
C PHE A 60 7.48 7.63 13.29
N GLY A 61 7.59 8.91 12.92
CA GLY A 61 6.43 9.74 12.65
C GLY A 61 5.67 9.03 11.53
N PRO A 62 4.46 8.51 11.79
CA PRO A 62 3.83 7.62 10.85
C PRO A 62 3.56 8.37 9.55
N VAL A 63 3.99 7.80 8.41
CA VAL A 63 3.55 8.26 7.09
C VAL A 63 2.03 8.14 7.10
N GLY A 64 1.36 9.29 7.01
CA GLY A 64 0.19 9.54 7.87
C GLY A 64 -0.92 8.50 7.77
N PHE A 65 -1.26 7.83 8.89
CA PHE A 65 -2.43 6.95 8.98
C PHE A 65 -3.73 7.65 8.55
N GLY A 66 -3.83 8.97 8.75
CA GLY A 66 -4.94 9.80 8.29
C GLY A 66 -4.96 10.16 6.80
N LEU A 67 -3.92 9.82 6.02
CA LEU A 67 -3.87 10.09 4.58
C LEU A 67 -4.65 9.07 3.76
N THR A 68 -4.62 7.81 4.18
CA THR A 68 -5.31 6.68 3.53
C THR A 68 -6.15 5.91 4.56
N ALA A 69 -6.94 6.63 5.36
CA ALA A 69 -7.91 6.03 6.28
C ALA A 69 -8.97 5.15 5.57
N ARG A 70 -9.08 5.28 4.25
CA ARG A 70 -9.78 4.41 3.29
C ARG A 70 -8.86 4.15 2.07
N PRO A 71 -9.15 3.16 1.21
CA PRO A 71 -8.39 2.93 -0.01
C PRO A 71 -8.34 4.19 -0.90
N PRO A 72 -7.20 4.52 -1.53
CA PRO A 72 -7.14 5.64 -2.47
C PRO A 72 -8.04 5.43 -3.70
N MET A 73 -8.79 6.46 -4.08
CA MET A 73 -9.61 6.46 -5.31
C MET A 73 -9.10 7.54 -6.27
N GLY A 74 -8.91 7.22 -7.55
CA GLY A 74 -8.33 8.15 -8.50
C GLY A 74 -8.08 7.59 -9.89
N TRP A 75 -7.08 8.14 -10.58
CA TRP A 75 -6.71 7.79 -11.94
C TRP A 75 -5.19 7.74 -12.10
N ASN A 76 -4.70 6.83 -12.94
CA ASN A 76 -3.33 6.78 -13.43
C ASN A 76 -3.36 6.45 -14.93
N GLY A 77 -2.61 7.19 -15.74
CA GLY A 77 -2.63 7.04 -17.20
C GLY A 77 -1.83 5.87 -17.76
N PHE A 78 -1.09 5.11 -16.95
CA PHE A 78 -0.09 4.17 -17.46
C PHE A 78 -0.67 3.09 -18.40
N ASN A 79 -1.77 2.44 -18.02
CA ASN A 79 -2.31 1.30 -18.79
C ASN A 79 -2.77 1.69 -20.20
N HIS A 80 -3.29 2.93 -20.36
CA HIS A 80 -3.79 3.43 -21.64
C HIS A 80 -2.75 4.25 -22.42
N PHE A 81 -2.06 5.18 -21.76
CA PHE A 81 -1.17 6.15 -22.40
C PHE A 81 0.32 5.80 -22.25
N TYR A 82 0.69 4.84 -21.40
CA TYR A 82 2.07 4.50 -21.07
C TYR A 82 2.88 5.78 -20.75
N HIS A 83 4.06 5.95 -21.35
CA HIS A 83 4.93 7.11 -21.18
C HIS A 83 4.51 8.36 -21.99
N ALA A 84 3.35 8.35 -22.66
CA ALA A 84 2.89 9.46 -23.52
C ALA A 84 2.09 10.55 -22.79
N VAL A 85 1.90 10.44 -21.47
CA VAL A 85 1.16 11.42 -20.67
C VAL A 85 1.86 12.80 -20.70
N THR A 86 1.08 13.85 -20.97
CA THR A 86 1.53 15.25 -20.99
C THR A 86 0.77 16.11 -19.97
N ALA A 87 1.18 17.36 -19.76
CA ALA A 87 0.41 18.34 -18.98
C ALA A 87 -1.04 18.48 -19.49
N THR A 88 -1.23 18.45 -20.82
CA THR A 88 -2.57 18.49 -21.45
C THR A 88 -3.38 17.22 -21.16
N THR A 89 -2.73 16.06 -21.17
CA THR A 89 -3.36 14.78 -20.81
C THR A 89 -3.83 14.81 -19.35
N VAL A 90 -2.97 15.20 -18.41
CA VAL A 90 -3.32 15.31 -16.98
C VAL A 90 -4.47 16.29 -16.77
N ALA A 91 -4.45 17.44 -17.43
CA ALA A 91 -5.54 18.41 -17.37
C ALA A 91 -6.87 17.84 -17.92
N ALA A 92 -6.84 17.13 -19.05
CA ALA A 92 -8.04 16.50 -19.61
C ALA A 92 -8.64 15.45 -18.66
N MET A 93 -7.82 14.59 -18.05
CA MET A 93 -8.27 13.55 -17.14
C MET A 93 -8.79 14.12 -15.81
N ALA A 94 -8.13 15.15 -15.27
CA ALA A 94 -8.60 15.87 -14.09
C ALA A 94 -9.98 16.52 -14.32
N ASN A 95 -10.22 17.09 -15.50
CA ASN A 95 -11.57 17.58 -15.88
C ASN A 95 -12.57 16.43 -16.03
N ALA A 96 -12.18 15.31 -16.65
CA ALA A 96 -13.04 14.15 -16.86
C ALA A 96 -13.50 13.51 -15.52
N ILE A 97 -12.64 13.47 -14.50
CA ILE A 97 -13.03 13.03 -13.14
C ILE A 97 -14.14 13.92 -12.57
N VAL A 98 -14.09 15.23 -12.82
CA VAL A 98 -15.14 16.17 -12.37
C VAL A 98 -16.42 16.00 -13.19
N SER A 99 -16.33 16.02 -14.53
CA SER A 99 -17.51 16.06 -15.41
C SER A 99 -18.26 14.73 -15.53
N SER A 100 -17.58 13.60 -15.40
CA SER A 100 -18.20 12.26 -15.36
C SER A 100 -18.90 11.94 -14.04
N GLY A 101 -18.75 12.80 -13.02
CA GLY A 101 -19.26 12.53 -11.68
C GLY A 101 -18.40 11.55 -10.86
N MET A 102 -17.28 11.05 -11.38
CA MET A 102 -16.33 10.23 -10.61
C MET A 102 -15.85 10.97 -9.33
N LYS A 103 -15.60 12.29 -9.39
CA LYS A 103 -15.31 13.09 -8.19
C LYS A 103 -16.40 12.97 -7.13
N SER A 104 -17.66 13.05 -7.57
CA SER A 104 -18.84 12.93 -6.71
C SER A 104 -19.07 11.50 -6.19
N ALA A 105 -18.37 10.51 -6.76
CA ALA A 105 -18.33 9.12 -6.31
C ALA A 105 -17.10 8.80 -5.42
N GLY A 106 -16.13 9.71 -5.28
CA GLY A 106 -14.98 9.59 -4.36
C GLY A 106 -13.60 9.71 -5.00
N TYR A 107 -13.50 9.66 -6.34
CA TYR A 107 -12.23 9.74 -7.06
C TYR A 107 -11.58 11.11 -6.90
N THR A 108 -10.39 11.14 -6.30
CA THR A 108 -9.71 12.40 -5.93
C THR A 108 -8.26 12.48 -6.39
N PHE A 109 -7.56 11.37 -6.61
CA PHE A 109 -6.17 11.38 -7.06
C PHE A 109 -6.04 11.39 -8.60
N VAL A 110 -5.07 12.15 -9.10
CA VAL A 110 -4.64 12.20 -10.51
C VAL A 110 -3.14 11.92 -10.54
N ASN A 111 -2.76 10.68 -10.77
CA ASN A 111 -1.39 10.21 -10.64
C ASN A 111 -0.67 10.20 -11.99
N LEU A 112 0.47 10.87 -12.06
CA LEU A 112 1.36 10.90 -13.21
C LEU A 112 2.43 9.81 -13.09
N ASP A 113 2.37 8.81 -13.97
CA ASP A 113 3.33 7.70 -14.03
C ASP A 113 4.63 8.05 -14.78
N GLY A 114 5.56 7.09 -14.90
CA GLY A 114 6.90 7.30 -15.42
C GLY A 114 6.98 7.82 -16.85
N GLY A 115 8.01 8.63 -17.14
CA GLY A 115 8.21 9.28 -18.43
C GLY A 115 7.78 10.76 -18.46
N TRP A 116 7.58 11.37 -17.29
CA TRP A 116 7.41 12.82 -17.13
C TRP A 116 8.74 13.58 -17.09
N ASP A 117 9.84 12.83 -17.02
CA ASP A 117 11.19 13.22 -16.63
C ASP A 117 12.27 12.66 -17.55
N LEU A 118 13.47 13.24 -17.49
CA LEU A 118 14.62 12.89 -18.31
C LEU A 118 15.54 11.87 -17.64
N HIS A 119 16.29 11.11 -18.44
CA HIS A 119 17.31 10.14 -18.00
C HIS A 119 18.43 10.77 -17.15
N TRP A 120 18.68 12.07 -17.31
CA TRP A 120 19.77 12.79 -16.63
C TRP A 120 19.24 13.68 -15.51
N ARG A 121 19.91 13.64 -14.36
CA ARG A 121 19.78 14.68 -13.33
C ARG A 121 20.51 15.95 -13.74
N SER A 122 20.13 17.09 -13.16
CA SER A 122 20.89 18.33 -13.26
C SER A 122 22.30 18.18 -12.66
N PRO A 123 23.24 19.12 -12.95
CA PRO A 123 24.53 19.17 -12.24
C PRO A 123 24.44 19.35 -10.72
N SER A 124 23.28 19.75 -10.21
CA SER A 124 22.97 19.81 -8.76
C SER A 124 22.25 18.55 -8.23
N GLY A 125 22.20 17.47 -9.02
CA GLY A 125 21.57 16.20 -8.64
C GLY A 125 20.03 16.18 -8.71
N SER A 126 19.38 17.20 -9.27
CA SER A 126 17.91 17.31 -9.26
C SER A 126 17.28 16.57 -10.44
N LEU A 127 16.12 15.93 -10.23
CA LEU A 127 15.28 15.43 -11.33
C LEU A 127 14.89 16.57 -12.29
N LEU A 128 14.81 16.25 -13.58
CA LEU A 128 14.49 17.19 -14.65
C LEU A 128 13.20 16.76 -15.37
N PRO A 129 12.09 17.53 -15.29
CA PRO A 129 10.91 17.28 -16.09
C PRO A 129 11.21 17.41 -17.59
N ASP A 130 10.56 16.58 -18.42
CA ASP A 130 10.56 16.72 -19.87
C ASP A 130 9.72 17.95 -20.28
N LEU A 131 10.39 19.06 -20.58
CA LEU A 131 9.74 20.32 -20.97
C LEU A 131 9.02 20.25 -22.33
N ALA A 132 9.19 19.18 -23.13
CA ALA A 132 8.35 18.97 -24.32
C ALA A 132 6.93 18.51 -23.94
N LYS A 133 6.79 17.78 -22.82
CA LYS A 133 5.50 17.30 -22.28
C LYS A 133 4.95 18.19 -21.17
N PHE A 134 5.83 18.86 -20.44
CA PHE A 134 5.56 19.68 -19.25
C PHE A 134 6.27 21.05 -19.37
N PRO A 135 5.88 21.91 -20.33
CA PRO A 135 6.64 23.12 -20.71
C PRO A 135 6.81 24.16 -19.59
N ASN A 136 5.96 24.14 -18.56
CA ASN A 136 6.05 25.01 -17.39
C ASN A 136 6.53 24.25 -16.12
N GLY A 137 7.06 23.03 -16.29
CA GLY A 137 7.39 22.11 -15.20
C GLY A 137 6.14 21.44 -14.58
N ILE A 138 6.37 20.68 -13.50
CA ILE A 138 5.33 19.89 -12.83
C ILE A 138 4.41 20.73 -11.92
N ARG A 139 4.95 21.73 -11.23
CA ARG A 139 4.18 22.51 -10.25
C ARG A 139 2.88 23.12 -10.83
N PRO A 140 2.87 23.78 -12.01
CA PRO A 140 1.63 24.32 -12.58
C PRO A 140 0.58 23.25 -12.93
N VAL A 141 0.99 21.98 -13.14
CA VAL A 141 0.06 20.85 -13.33
C VAL A 141 -0.57 20.44 -12.00
N ALA A 142 0.23 20.36 -10.92
CA ALA A 142 -0.29 20.12 -9.58
C ALA A 142 -1.23 21.26 -9.13
N ASP A 143 -0.81 22.52 -9.28
CA ASP A 143 -1.62 23.72 -8.97
C ASP A 143 -2.95 23.70 -9.77
N TYR A 144 -2.96 23.21 -11.03
CA TYR A 144 -4.18 23.03 -11.82
C TYR A 144 -5.10 21.92 -11.27
N VAL A 145 -4.55 20.74 -10.95
CA VAL A 145 -5.30 19.62 -10.34
C VAL A 145 -5.89 20.04 -8.98
N HIS A 146 -5.14 20.80 -8.18
CA HIS A 146 -5.63 21.37 -6.91
C HIS A 146 -6.75 22.39 -7.13
N SER A 147 -6.71 23.18 -8.20
CA SER A 147 -7.78 24.15 -8.52
C SER A 147 -9.13 23.48 -8.80
N LEU A 148 -9.12 22.24 -9.29
CA LEU A 148 -10.31 21.40 -9.46
C LEU A 148 -10.73 20.69 -8.15
N GLY A 149 -10.02 20.93 -7.04
CA GLY A 149 -10.22 20.25 -5.75
C GLY A 149 -9.94 18.75 -5.83
N LEU A 150 -8.91 18.37 -6.59
CA LEU A 150 -8.34 17.03 -6.69
C LEU A 150 -6.92 17.03 -6.08
N LYS A 151 -6.26 15.86 -6.09
CA LYS A 151 -4.90 15.62 -5.58
C LYS A 151 -3.99 15.16 -6.70
N PHE A 152 -2.73 15.62 -6.70
CA PHE A 152 -1.78 15.29 -7.76
C PHE A 152 -0.74 14.26 -7.30
N GLY A 153 -0.59 13.16 -8.02
CA GLY A 153 0.44 12.15 -7.77
C GLY A 153 1.57 12.18 -8.78
N ILE A 154 2.74 11.70 -8.36
CA ILE A 154 3.93 11.56 -9.21
C ILE A 154 4.56 10.17 -9.05
N TYR A 155 5.47 9.84 -9.96
CA TYR A 155 6.21 8.59 -10.04
C TYR A 155 7.71 8.80 -9.87
N SER A 156 8.39 7.85 -9.22
CA SER A 156 9.83 7.63 -9.38
C SER A 156 10.18 6.14 -9.13
N SER A 157 11.48 5.82 -9.08
CA SER A 157 12.02 4.48 -8.78
C SER A 157 12.98 4.55 -7.59
N ALA A 158 13.05 3.49 -6.78
CA ALA A 158 13.99 3.31 -5.68
C ALA A 158 15.42 2.98 -6.15
N GLY A 159 15.59 2.68 -7.45
CA GLY A 159 16.89 2.39 -8.07
C GLY A 159 17.51 3.59 -8.79
N LEU A 160 18.49 3.30 -9.66
CA LEU A 160 19.21 4.31 -10.43
C LEU A 160 18.38 4.91 -11.57
N GLU A 161 17.42 4.16 -12.10
CA GLU A 161 16.59 4.50 -13.27
C GLU A 161 15.13 4.04 -13.04
N ASN A 162 14.19 4.61 -13.80
CA ASN A 162 12.82 4.11 -13.89
C ASN A 162 12.74 2.73 -14.56
N CYS A 163 11.61 2.03 -14.48
CA CYS A 163 11.48 0.69 -15.07
C CYS A 163 11.66 0.61 -16.61
N ALA A 164 11.59 1.75 -17.31
CA ALA A 164 11.81 1.82 -18.75
C ALA A 164 13.26 2.17 -19.16
N GLY A 165 14.14 2.49 -18.21
CA GLY A 165 15.48 3.01 -18.49
C GLY A 165 15.48 4.41 -19.13
N THR A 166 14.37 5.17 -19.01
CA THR A 166 14.18 6.45 -19.70
C THR A 166 14.30 7.68 -18.81
N SER A 167 14.22 7.51 -17.48
CA SER A 167 14.36 8.60 -16.50
C SER A 167 15.16 8.18 -15.27
N ALA A 168 15.74 9.16 -14.57
CA ALA A 168 16.55 8.91 -13.37
C ALA A 168 15.71 8.48 -12.16
N GLY A 169 16.12 7.41 -11.47
CA GLY A 169 15.53 6.97 -10.20
C GLY A 169 16.08 7.74 -9.00
N SER A 170 15.38 7.66 -7.86
CA SER A 170 15.64 8.38 -6.61
C SER A 170 16.80 7.81 -5.76
N TYR A 171 17.47 6.73 -6.18
CA TYR A 171 18.56 6.13 -5.41
C TYR A 171 19.67 7.15 -5.07
N GLY A 172 19.96 7.31 -3.77
CA GLY A 172 20.94 8.27 -3.27
C GLY A 172 20.47 9.74 -3.24
N HIS A 173 19.30 10.05 -3.81
CA HIS A 173 18.71 11.38 -3.89
C HIS A 173 17.37 11.53 -3.14
N PHE A 174 16.86 10.47 -2.49
CA PHE A 174 15.58 10.41 -1.77
C PHE A 174 15.16 11.72 -1.05
N ARG A 175 16.02 12.31 -0.21
CA ARG A 175 15.73 13.57 0.50
C ARG A 175 15.61 14.81 -0.41
N GLN A 176 16.39 14.87 -1.47
CA GLN A 176 16.33 15.93 -2.47
C GLN A 176 15.07 15.83 -3.31
N ASP A 177 14.73 14.62 -3.76
CA ASP A 177 13.58 14.38 -4.63
C ASP A 177 12.26 14.53 -3.86
N ALA A 178 12.16 13.99 -2.63
CA ALA A 178 11.01 14.23 -1.76
C ALA A 178 10.77 15.73 -1.51
N ALA A 179 11.83 16.50 -1.25
CA ALA A 179 11.72 17.96 -1.11
C ALA A 179 11.29 18.64 -2.42
N ALA A 180 11.75 18.16 -3.58
CA ALA A 180 11.28 18.65 -4.87
C ALA A 180 9.78 18.36 -5.08
N PHE A 181 9.34 17.13 -4.87
CA PHE A 181 7.93 16.71 -4.96
C PHE A 181 7.03 17.57 -4.05
N ALA A 182 7.43 17.77 -2.79
CA ALA A 182 6.71 18.63 -1.86
C ALA A 182 6.67 20.10 -2.31
N SER A 183 7.77 20.62 -2.89
CA SER A 183 7.84 21.99 -3.44
C SER A 183 6.97 22.20 -4.68
N TRP A 184 6.67 21.11 -5.41
CA TRP A 184 5.79 21.09 -6.56
C TRP A 184 4.32 20.83 -6.22
N GLY A 185 3.99 20.55 -4.95
CA GLY A 185 2.61 20.30 -4.52
C GLY A 185 2.14 18.85 -4.66
N VAL A 186 3.03 17.88 -4.84
CA VAL A 186 2.66 16.45 -4.93
C VAL A 186 1.96 15.97 -3.65
N ASP A 187 0.91 15.18 -3.80
CA ASP A 187 0.09 14.56 -2.73
C ASP A 187 0.23 13.04 -2.65
N TYR A 188 0.84 12.41 -3.65
CA TYR A 188 1.00 10.95 -3.78
C TYR A 188 2.32 10.64 -4.51
N LEU A 189 3.10 9.67 -4.02
CA LEU A 189 4.28 9.14 -4.71
C LEU A 189 4.15 7.62 -4.92
N LYS A 190 4.10 7.19 -6.18
CA LYS A 190 4.42 5.82 -6.60
C LYS A 190 5.94 5.65 -6.68
N LEU A 191 6.48 4.61 -6.04
CA LEU A 191 7.90 4.27 -6.09
C LEU A 191 8.12 2.81 -6.53
N ASP A 192 8.58 2.65 -7.78
CA ASP A 192 8.98 1.36 -8.36
C ASP A 192 10.32 0.85 -7.82
N TYR A 193 10.62 -0.44 -8.04
CA TYR A 193 11.87 -1.09 -7.60
C TYR A 193 12.72 -1.64 -8.76
N CYS A 194 12.74 -0.93 -9.89
CA CYS A 194 13.64 -1.25 -11.00
C CYS A 194 15.03 -0.65 -10.81
N PHE A 195 16.05 -1.24 -11.47
CA PHE A 195 17.44 -0.77 -11.45
C PHE A 195 18.05 -0.55 -10.04
N ILE A 196 17.64 -1.35 -9.05
CA ILE A 196 18.27 -1.36 -7.72
C ILE A 196 19.73 -1.83 -7.85
N PRO A 197 20.72 -1.07 -7.35
CA PRO A 197 22.12 -1.45 -7.44
C PRO A 197 22.49 -2.46 -6.32
N TYR A 198 21.88 -3.65 -6.34
CA TYR A 198 22.05 -4.70 -5.32
C TYR A 198 23.52 -5.05 -5.01
N ARG A 199 24.43 -4.89 -5.97
CA ARG A 199 25.88 -5.10 -5.80
C ARG A 199 26.54 -4.19 -4.74
N ASN A 200 25.91 -3.06 -4.41
CA ASN A 200 26.39 -2.15 -3.35
C ASN A 200 26.16 -2.71 -1.93
N TYR A 201 25.39 -3.79 -1.80
CA TYR A 201 24.92 -4.33 -0.51
C TYR A 201 25.31 -5.82 -0.32
N PRO A 202 26.61 -6.18 -0.35
CA PRO A 202 27.10 -7.57 -0.36
C PRO A 202 26.82 -8.39 0.92
N HIS A 203 26.10 -7.81 1.89
CA HIS A 203 25.75 -8.43 3.18
C HIS A 203 24.23 -8.42 3.45
N LEU A 204 23.41 -7.99 2.49
CA LEU A 204 21.96 -7.95 2.58
C LEU A 204 21.32 -8.76 1.45
N ASN A 205 20.20 -9.41 1.72
CA ASN A 205 19.34 -9.98 0.68
C ASN A 205 18.40 -8.92 0.08
N HIS A 206 17.76 -9.22 -1.05
CA HIS A 206 16.89 -8.26 -1.76
C HIS A 206 15.78 -7.71 -0.86
N LYS A 207 15.11 -8.54 -0.06
CA LYS A 207 14.06 -8.12 0.89
C LYS A 207 14.54 -7.15 1.97
N GLN A 208 15.77 -7.32 2.46
CA GLN A 208 16.40 -6.36 3.37
C GLN A 208 16.71 -5.02 2.66
N ILE A 209 17.18 -5.07 1.41
CA ILE A 209 17.52 -3.90 0.61
C ILE A 209 16.24 -3.11 0.24
N SER A 210 15.21 -3.77 -0.27
CA SER A 210 13.93 -3.11 -0.59
C SER A 210 13.31 -2.46 0.64
N ARG A 211 13.28 -3.15 1.79
CA ARG A 211 12.78 -2.55 3.04
C ARG A 211 13.59 -1.32 3.46
N MET A 212 14.92 -1.37 3.33
CA MET A 212 15.79 -0.23 3.65
C MET A 212 15.51 0.97 2.73
N LEU A 213 15.33 0.75 1.43
CA LEU A 213 14.99 1.82 0.46
C LEU A 213 13.56 2.37 0.71
N ALA A 214 12.61 1.51 1.08
CA ALA A 214 11.27 1.93 1.50
C ALA A 214 11.32 2.85 2.73
N ILE A 215 12.11 2.48 3.74
CA ILE A 215 12.38 3.30 4.93
C ILE A 215 13.07 4.62 4.56
N GLU A 216 13.98 4.62 3.58
CA GLU A 216 14.70 5.83 3.17
C GLU A 216 13.77 6.84 2.50
N MET A 217 12.91 6.41 1.55
CA MET A 217 11.91 7.31 0.94
C MET A 217 10.83 7.71 1.94
N ALA A 218 10.33 6.80 2.79
CA ALA A 218 9.34 7.12 3.83
C ALA A 218 9.84 8.24 4.79
N ASN A 219 11.09 8.12 5.25
CA ASN A 219 11.73 9.17 6.07
C ASN A 219 11.97 10.47 5.28
N ALA A 220 12.30 10.39 3.99
CA ALA A 220 12.47 11.56 3.14
C ALA A 220 11.16 12.33 2.94
N LEU A 221 10.06 11.64 2.63
CA LEU A 221 8.71 12.20 2.51
C LEU A 221 8.25 12.83 3.83
N ALA A 222 8.37 12.11 4.95
CA ALA A 222 8.00 12.63 6.27
C ALA A 222 8.79 13.89 6.66
N ALA A 223 10.07 13.97 6.29
CA ALA A 223 10.92 15.14 6.54
C ALA A 223 10.54 16.39 5.72
N THR A 224 9.67 16.28 4.70
CA THR A 224 9.17 17.45 3.94
C THR A 224 8.13 18.27 4.72
N GLY A 225 7.46 17.66 5.71
CA GLY A 225 6.28 18.23 6.35
C GLY A 225 5.02 18.30 5.48
N ARG A 226 5.08 17.97 4.17
CA ARG A 226 3.89 17.83 3.33
C ARG A 226 3.30 16.43 3.51
N PRO A 227 1.98 16.28 3.73
CA PRO A 227 1.36 14.97 3.75
C PRO A 227 1.28 14.39 2.33
N ILE A 228 2.13 13.40 2.03
CA ILE A 228 2.23 12.71 0.75
C ILE A 228 1.89 11.22 0.98
N VAL A 229 0.91 10.69 0.24
CA VAL A 229 0.59 9.25 0.22
C VAL A 229 1.78 8.50 -0.38
N TYR A 230 2.30 7.50 0.32
CA TYR A 230 3.43 6.71 -0.16
C TYR A 230 3.00 5.31 -0.62
N ASP A 231 3.31 5.00 -1.88
CA ASP A 231 2.95 3.77 -2.59
C ASP A 231 4.22 2.99 -3.01
N VAL A 232 4.34 1.75 -2.57
CA VAL A 232 5.51 0.87 -2.76
C VAL A 232 5.25 -0.18 -3.84
N ASN A 233 5.83 0.01 -5.02
CA ASN A 233 5.71 -0.89 -6.16
C ASN A 233 6.92 -1.85 -6.24
N ASP A 234 7.14 -2.68 -5.20
CA ASP A 234 8.20 -3.72 -5.22
C ASP A 234 7.75 -5.02 -5.89
N LEU A 235 7.92 -5.07 -7.21
CA LEU A 235 7.62 -6.24 -8.04
C LEU A 235 8.62 -7.40 -7.89
N THR A 236 9.70 -7.25 -7.10
CA THR A 236 10.80 -8.24 -7.04
C THR A 236 10.52 -9.43 -6.08
N ASN A 237 9.24 -9.68 -5.78
CA ASN A 237 8.73 -10.76 -4.93
C ASN A 237 9.30 -10.76 -3.48
N ASN A 238 9.66 -9.60 -2.95
CA ASN A 238 10.18 -9.44 -1.57
C ASN A 238 9.09 -9.36 -0.49
N GLU A 239 7.85 -9.77 -0.81
CA GLU A 239 6.72 -9.81 0.12
C GLU A 239 6.43 -8.46 0.82
N PRO A 240 6.17 -7.36 0.08
CA PRO A 240 6.04 -6.03 0.67
C PRO A 240 4.90 -5.93 1.71
N TRP A 241 3.83 -6.73 1.59
CA TRP A 241 2.79 -6.87 2.63
C TRP A 241 3.33 -7.27 4.03
N SER A 242 4.53 -7.85 4.10
CA SER A 242 5.20 -8.22 5.36
C SER A 242 6.16 -7.15 5.90
N SER A 243 6.42 -6.08 5.15
CA SER A 243 7.48 -5.10 5.46
C SER A 243 7.07 -3.64 5.27
N ALA A 244 6.19 -3.31 4.32
CA ALA A 244 5.65 -1.98 4.06
C ALA A 244 4.61 -1.45 5.08
N PRO A 245 3.82 -2.28 5.80
CA PRO A 245 2.93 -1.76 6.85
C PRO A 245 3.66 -0.89 7.88
N GLY A 246 3.12 0.32 8.13
CA GLY A 246 3.73 1.33 9.00
C GLY A 246 4.94 2.07 8.40
N GLN A 247 5.31 1.80 7.15
CA GLN A 247 6.30 2.54 6.37
C GLN A 247 5.69 3.21 5.13
N ALA A 248 4.70 2.56 4.49
CA ALA A 248 3.96 3.07 3.33
C ALA A 248 2.44 3.01 3.57
N ASN A 249 1.68 3.76 2.76
CA ASN A 249 0.23 3.84 2.80
C ASN A 249 -0.46 2.77 1.96
N LEU A 250 0.24 2.22 0.97
CA LEU A 250 -0.15 1.07 0.16
C LEU A 250 1.08 0.42 -0.48
N TRP A 251 0.93 -0.81 -0.96
CA TRP A 251 2.00 -1.58 -1.58
C TRP A 251 1.46 -2.59 -2.59
N ARG A 252 2.12 -2.71 -3.75
CA ARG A 252 1.80 -3.73 -4.76
C ARG A 252 1.96 -5.12 -4.17
N THR A 253 0.97 -5.98 -4.38
CA THR A 253 1.04 -7.42 -4.06
C THR A 253 1.23 -8.28 -5.31
N THR A 254 1.25 -7.68 -6.49
CA THR A 254 1.10 -8.37 -7.79
C THR A 254 2.03 -7.79 -8.86
N PRO A 255 2.34 -8.55 -9.94
CA PRO A 255 2.89 -8.00 -11.17
C PRO A 255 1.97 -6.97 -11.84
N ASP A 256 2.47 -6.30 -12.86
CA ASP A 256 1.66 -5.34 -13.63
C ASP A 256 0.47 -6.01 -14.30
N ILE A 257 -0.71 -5.40 -14.12
CA ILE A 257 -1.93 -5.83 -14.75
C ILE A 257 -1.88 -5.57 -16.26
N GLN A 258 -2.74 -6.27 -16.98
CA GLN A 258 -2.93 -6.15 -18.42
C GLN A 258 -4.40 -6.35 -18.68
N ASP A 259 -4.96 -5.61 -19.64
CA ASP A 259 -6.38 -5.68 -20.01
C ASP A 259 -6.70 -6.98 -20.75
N ARG A 260 -6.77 -8.05 -19.96
CA ARG A 260 -7.20 -9.40 -20.31
C ARG A 260 -7.59 -10.12 -19.03
N TYR A 261 -8.68 -10.87 -19.09
CA TYR A 261 -9.26 -11.54 -17.93
C TYR A 261 -8.26 -12.43 -17.15
N SER A 262 -7.34 -13.08 -17.87
CA SER A 262 -6.29 -13.91 -17.28
C SER A 262 -5.25 -13.14 -16.44
N SER A 263 -5.05 -11.84 -16.67
CA SER A 263 -4.17 -11.00 -15.82
C SER A 263 -4.91 -10.46 -14.60
N MET A 264 -6.16 -9.98 -14.78
CA MET A 264 -7.04 -9.58 -13.68
C MET A 264 -7.23 -10.73 -12.67
N LEU A 265 -7.50 -11.93 -13.18
CA LEU A 265 -7.64 -13.16 -12.39
C LEU A 265 -6.35 -13.55 -11.64
N MET A 266 -5.19 -13.39 -12.27
CA MET A 266 -3.89 -13.62 -11.63
C MET A 266 -3.69 -12.67 -10.45
N ASN A 267 -3.95 -11.36 -10.67
CA ASN A 267 -3.76 -10.34 -9.64
C ASN A 267 -4.74 -10.54 -8.47
N PHE A 268 -6.03 -10.80 -8.75
CA PHE A 268 -7.02 -11.17 -7.74
C PHE A 268 -6.61 -12.41 -6.92
N THR A 269 -6.31 -13.54 -7.58
CA THR A 269 -6.03 -14.82 -6.88
C THR A 269 -4.70 -14.83 -6.14
N HIS A 270 -3.83 -13.84 -6.36
CA HIS A 270 -2.67 -13.55 -5.52
C HIS A 270 -3.06 -12.62 -4.36
N ASN A 271 -3.58 -11.42 -4.64
CA ASN A 271 -3.89 -10.39 -3.65
C ASN A 271 -4.85 -10.85 -2.54
N VAL A 272 -5.86 -11.65 -2.87
CA VAL A 272 -6.87 -12.16 -1.94
C VAL A 272 -6.27 -12.95 -0.76
N ARG A 273 -5.04 -13.47 -0.90
CA ARG A 273 -4.32 -14.21 0.15
C ARG A 273 -3.77 -13.32 1.26
N HIS A 274 -3.63 -12.02 0.99
CA HIS A 274 -2.94 -11.07 1.87
C HIS A 274 -3.89 -10.26 2.76
N TYR A 275 -5.17 -10.62 2.83
CA TYR A 275 -6.24 -9.88 3.51
C TYR A 275 -5.96 -9.47 4.97
N MET A 276 -5.11 -10.21 5.69
CA MET A 276 -4.70 -9.88 7.07
C MET A 276 -3.72 -8.70 7.17
N HIS A 277 -3.18 -8.21 6.04
CA HIS A 277 -2.20 -7.12 5.99
C HIS A 277 -2.82 -5.75 5.64
N ALA A 278 -4.03 -5.71 5.09
CA ALA A 278 -4.72 -4.47 4.73
C ALA A 278 -5.55 -3.92 5.91
N GLY A 279 -5.61 -2.58 6.01
CA GLY A 279 -6.42 -1.86 6.99
C GLY A 279 -6.30 -0.34 6.85
N PRO A 280 -7.04 0.44 7.65
CA PRO A 280 -6.96 1.90 7.66
C PRO A 280 -5.52 2.42 7.78
N GLY A 281 -5.06 3.12 6.73
CA GLY A 281 -3.71 3.66 6.61
C GLY A 281 -2.68 2.77 5.88
N GLY A 282 -3.03 1.55 5.46
CA GLY A 282 -2.11 0.61 4.79
C GLY A 282 -2.84 -0.45 3.96
N TRP A 283 -2.78 -0.34 2.63
CA TRP A 283 -3.59 -1.16 1.71
C TRP A 283 -2.74 -2.10 0.84
N ASN A 284 -3.26 -3.31 0.61
CA ASN A 284 -2.73 -4.22 -0.41
C ASN A 284 -3.20 -3.75 -1.79
N ASP A 285 -2.27 -3.55 -2.73
CA ASP A 285 -2.57 -3.09 -4.08
C ASP A 285 -2.46 -4.22 -5.14
N PRO A 286 -3.58 -4.71 -5.70
CA PRO A 286 -3.64 -5.64 -6.83
C PRO A 286 -3.39 -4.98 -8.20
N ASP A 287 -2.93 -3.72 -8.24
CA ASP A 287 -2.73 -2.87 -9.42
C ASP A 287 -4.03 -2.28 -10.00
N MET A 288 -3.88 -1.34 -10.95
CA MET A 288 -4.90 -0.47 -11.51
C MET A 288 -6.12 -1.18 -12.13
N LEU A 289 -7.23 -0.45 -12.22
CA LEU A 289 -8.46 -0.89 -12.87
C LEU A 289 -8.36 -0.74 -14.39
N GLU A 290 -8.55 -1.82 -15.15
CA GLU A 290 -8.49 -1.82 -16.62
C GLU A 290 -9.82 -1.40 -17.28
N ILE A 291 -10.75 -0.88 -16.48
CA ILE A 291 -12.17 -0.78 -16.80
C ILE A 291 -12.39 0.17 -17.99
N GLY A 292 -12.63 -0.43 -19.15
CA GLY A 292 -12.90 0.27 -20.41
C GLY A 292 -11.73 0.39 -21.39
N ASN A 293 -10.57 -0.23 -21.14
CA ASN A 293 -9.44 -0.21 -22.08
C ASN A 293 -9.69 -1.05 -23.36
N GLY A 294 -10.57 -2.06 -23.30
CA GLY A 294 -11.17 -2.75 -24.47
C GLY A 294 -10.85 -4.24 -24.62
N GLY A 295 -9.92 -4.79 -23.83
CA GLY A 295 -9.46 -6.19 -23.88
C GLY A 295 -10.26 -7.18 -23.04
N MET A 296 -11.04 -6.70 -22.05
CA MET A 296 -12.06 -7.48 -21.33
C MET A 296 -13.49 -7.06 -21.71
N SER A 297 -14.46 -7.93 -21.42
CA SER A 297 -15.89 -7.67 -21.57
C SER A 297 -16.48 -6.90 -20.38
N PHE A 298 -17.69 -6.36 -20.55
CA PHE A 298 -18.44 -5.66 -19.48
C PHE A 298 -18.57 -6.52 -18.20
N THR A 299 -18.91 -7.81 -18.36
CA THR A 299 -19.02 -8.77 -17.25
C THR A 299 -17.71 -8.94 -16.48
N GLU A 300 -16.58 -8.94 -17.19
CA GLU A 300 -15.24 -9.11 -16.62
C GLU A 300 -14.77 -7.82 -15.91
N TYR A 301 -15.04 -6.64 -16.47
CA TYR A 301 -14.80 -5.35 -15.79
C TYR A 301 -15.67 -5.16 -14.55
N GLN A 302 -16.96 -5.52 -14.62
CA GLN A 302 -17.88 -5.49 -13.48
C GLN A 302 -17.38 -6.42 -12.36
N SER A 303 -16.77 -7.56 -12.74
CA SER A 303 -16.12 -8.49 -11.82
C SER A 303 -14.83 -7.92 -11.24
N GLN A 304 -13.97 -7.28 -12.03
CA GLN A 304 -12.79 -6.58 -11.53
C GLN A 304 -13.18 -5.55 -10.46
N PHE A 305 -14.15 -4.68 -10.76
CA PHE A 305 -14.59 -3.64 -9.82
C PHE A 305 -15.17 -4.23 -8.53
N SER A 306 -15.97 -5.30 -8.65
CA SER A 306 -16.52 -6.02 -7.48
C SER A 306 -15.42 -6.61 -6.61
N LEU A 307 -14.44 -7.29 -7.23
CA LEU A 307 -13.35 -7.96 -6.52
C LEU A 307 -12.38 -6.95 -5.88
N TRP A 308 -12.08 -5.82 -6.54
CA TRP A 308 -11.24 -4.77 -5.97
C TRP A 308 -11.90 -4.11 -4.75
N ALA A 309 -13.19 -3.75 -4.85
CA ALA A 309 -13.93 -3.13 -3.76
C ALA A 309 -14.16 -4.07 -2.55
N GLU A 310 -14.46 -5.34 -2.82
CA GLU A 310 -14.48 -6.40 -1.79
C GLU A 310 -13.10 -6.54 -1.15
N MET A 311 -12.02 -6.43 -1.92
CA MET A 311 -10.66 -6.50 -1.39
C MET A 311 -10.17 -5.23 -0.68
N ALA A 312 -10.96 -4.14 -0.61
CA ALA A 312 -10.50 -2.83 -0.14
C ALA A 312 -9.23 -2.35 -0.88
N ALA A 313 -9.19 -2.59 -2.20
CA ALA A 313 -8.07 -2.25 -3.06
C ALA A 313 -8.12 -0.78 -3.51
N PRO A 314 -6.99 -0.14 -3.85
CA PRO A 314 -7.00 1.18 -4.46
C PRO A 314 -7.83 1.20 -5.75
N LEU A 315 -8.86 2.04 -5.80
CA LEU A 315 -9.72 2.20 -6.98
C LEU A 315 -9.11 3.26 -7.91
N ILE A 316 -7.99 2.90 -8.53
CA ILE A 316 -7.25 3.74 -9.49
C ILE A 316 -7.62 3.32 -10.92
N ALA A 317 -8.36 4.17 -11.63
CA ALA A 317 -8.76 3.96 -13.03
C ALA A 317 -7.55 4.09 -13.98
N GLY A 318 -7.35 3.10 -14.86
CA GLY A 318 -6.24 3.03 -15.82
C GLY A 318 -6.57 3.48 -17.25
N ASN A 319 -7.81 3.89 -17.53
CA ASN A 319 -8.32 4.15 -18.89
C ASN A 319 -8.33 5.64 -19.28
N ASP A 320 -8.56 5.93 -20.56
CA ASP A 320 -8.94 7.29 -21.00
C ASP A 320 -10.33 7.65 -20.42
N LEU A 321 -10.34 8.63 -19.51
CA LEU A 321 -11.57 9.11 -18.87
C LEU A 321 -12.38 10.06 -19.77
N SER A 322 -11.77 10.65 -20.80
CA SER A 322 -12.44 11.60 -21.70
C SER A 322 -13.32 10.96 -22.77
N THR A 323 -13.11 9.66 -23.04
CA THR A 323 -13.83 8.89 -24.08
C THR A 323 -14.65 7.72 -23.51
N MET A 324 -14.86 7.67 -22.19
CA MET A 324 -15.62 6.60 -21.52
C MET A 324 -17.00 6.38 -22.12
N SER A 325 -17.35 5.11 -22.34
CA SER A 325 -18.73 4.72 -22.62
C SER A 325 -19.61 4.87 -21.37
N PRO A 326 -20.94 5.07 -21.50
CA PRO A 326 -21.85 5.08 -20.36
C PRO A 326 -21.81 3.77 -19.54
N ALA A 327 -21.43 2.65 -20.15
CA ALA A 327 -21.24 1.37 -19.47
C ALA A 327 -19.94 1.34 -18.64
N THR A 328 -18.85 1.90 -19.17
CA THR A 328 -17.59 2.11 -18.44
C THR A 328 -17.82 2.99 -17.21
N GLN A 329 -18.52 4.12 -17.42
CA GLN A 329 -18.88 5.08 -16.39
C GLN A 329 -19.78 4.44 -15.31
N SER A 330 -20.79 3.66 -15.69
CA SER A 330 -21.71 3.03 -14.72
C SER A 330 -21.04 1.99 -13.81
N ILE A 331 -19.99 1.30 -14.28
CA ILE A 331 -19.13 0.47 -13.43
C ILE A 331 -18.35 1.38 -12.47
N LEU A 332 -17.54 2.31 -13.01
CA LEU A 332 -16.64 3.14 -12.21
C LEU A 332 -17.35 4.07 -11.20
N THR A 333 -18.62 4.42 -11.41
CA THR A 333 -19.38 5.30 -10.50
C THR A 333 -20.46 4.58 -9.68
N ASN A 334 -20.47 3.24 -9.60
CA ASN A 334 -21.44 2.53 -8.77
C ASN A 334 -21.22 2.78 -7.27
N ARG A 335 -22.04 3.69 -6.70
CA ARG A 335 -22.00 4.10 -5.28
C ARG A 335 -22.13 2.94 -4.29
N ALA A 336 -22.92 1.90 -4.60
CA ALA A 336 -23.15 0.81 -3.66
C ALA A 336 -21.90 -0.09 -3.53
N VAL A 337 -21.23 -0.37 -4.66
CA VAL A 337 -19.97 -1.12 -4.67
C VAL A 337 -18.83 -0.28 -4.09
N ILE A 338 -18.78 1.02 -4.38
CA ILE A 338 -17.82 1.96 -3.76
C ILE A 338 -18.04 2.08 -2.25
N ALA A 339 -19.28 2.02 -1.76
CA ALA A 339 -19.57 2.08 -0.32
C ALA A 339 -18.97 0.88 0.43
N VAL A 340 -18.94 -0.30 -0.18
CA VAL A 340 -18.21 -1.46 0.37
C VAL A 340 -16.71 -1.19 0.40
N ASP A 341 -16.11 -0.74 -0.70
CA ASP A 341 -14.67 -0.40 -0.73
C ASP A 341 -14.28 0.57 0.39
N GLN A 342 -15.02 1.68 0.48
CA GLN A 342 -14.79 2.82 1.35
C GLN A 342 -15.39 2.65 2.76
N ASP A 343 -15.79 1.43 3.16
CA ASP A 343 -16.29 1.13 4.50
C ASP A 343 -15.26 1.52 5.59
N PRO A 344 -15.65 2.24 6.65
CA PRO A 344 -14.71 2.79 7.63
C PRO A 344 -14.11 1.75 8.60
N LEU A 345 -14.54 0.49 8.60
CA LEU A 345 -13.83 -0.60 9.28
C LEU A 345 -12.58 -1.02 8.49
N GLY A 346 -12.54 -0.73 7.18
CA GLY A 346 -11.35 -0.86 6.33
C GLY A 346 -10.82 -2.29 6.18
N ARG A 347 -11.67 -3.31 6.36
CA ARG A 347 -11.25 -4.70 6.15
C ARG A 347 -11.17 -5.02 4.66
N GLN A 348 -10.10 -5.70 4.25
CA GLN A 348 -10.09 -6.48 3.02
C GLN A 348 -10.96 -7.74 3.21
N GLY A 349 -11.84 -8.02 2.24
CA GLY A 349 -12.64 -9.24 2.19
C GLY A 349 -11.78 -10.49 2.01
N SER A 350 -12.22 -11.59 2.61
CA SER A 350 -11.48 -12.85 2.67
C SER A 350 -12.27 -14.02 2.09
N PRO A 351 -11.61 -15.06 1.54
CA PRO A 351 -12.30 -16.16 0.90
C PRO A 351 -12.80 -17.18 1.94
N VAL A 352 -14.12 -17.40 1.97
CA VAL A 352 -14.76 -18.44 2.82
C VAL A 352 -15.05 -19.73 2.04
N ALA A 353 -15.06 -19.68 0.71
CA ALA A 353 -15.04 -20.86 -0.15
C ALA A 353 -14.27 -20.59 -1.46
N SER A 354 -13.58 -21.61 -1.97
CA SER A 354 -12.91 -21.60 -3.27
C SER A 354 -12.82 -23.04 -3.80
N ALA A 355 -13.66 -23.41 -4.76
CA ALA A 355 -13.70 -24.75 -5.33
C ALA A 355 -14.12 -24.73 -6.81
N GLY A 356 -13.43 -25.48 -7.68
CA GLY A 356 -13.78 -25.59 -9.10
C GLY A 356 -13.66 -24.31 -9.93
N GLY A 357 -13.08 -23.23 -9.37
CA GLY A 357 -13.13 -21.88 -9.95
C GLY A 357 -14.32 -21.04 -9.46
N HIS A 358 -15.12 -21.54 -8.52
CA HIS A 358 -16.17 -20.77 -7.87
C HIS A 358 -15.65 -20.24 -6.52
N TRP A 359 -15.72 -18.92 -6.34
CA TRP A 359 -15.22 -18.20 -5.18
C TRP A 359 -16.36 -17.57 -4.40
N VAL A 360 -16.30 -17.67 -3.08
CA VAL A 360 -17.12 -16.88 -2.15
C VAL A 360 -16.18 -16.09 -1.25
N LEU A 361 -16.24 -14.76 -1.37
CA LEU A 361 -15.58 -13.82 -0.46
C LEU A 361 -16.60 -13.22 0.50
N THR A 362 -16.13 -12.78 1.67
CA THR A 362 -16.90 -11.88 2.51
C THR A 362 -16.04 -10.85 3.23
N LYS A 363 -16.63 -9.66 3.41
CA LYS A 363 -16.08 -8.50 4.11
C LYS A 363 -17.08 -8.05 5.18
N GLN A 364 -16.62 -8.00 6.44
CA GLN A 364 -17.38 -7.37 7.51
C GLN A 364 -17.39 -5.85 7.30
N LEU A 365 -18.58 -5.27 7.30
CA LEU A 365 -18.82 -3.82 7.25
C LEU A 365 -18.92 -3.22 8.66
N ALA A 366 -18.73 -1.91 8.78
CA ALA A 366 -18.67 -1.17 10.04
C ALA A 366 -20.00 -1.15 10.83
N ASN A 367 -21.13 -1.31 10.13
CA ASN A 367 -22.47 -1.41 10.72
C ASN A 367 -22.76 -2.78 11.34
N GLY A 368 -21.97 -3.82 11.01
CA GLY A 368 -22.15 -5.20 11.45
C GLY A 368 -22.41 -6.19 10.31
N ASP A 369 -22.81 -5.70 9.14
CA ASP A 369 -23.29 -6.50 7.99
C ASP A 369 -22.15 -7.19 7.22
N ARG A 370 -22.51 -8.02 6.24
CA ARG A 370 -21.55 -8.67 5.33
C ARG A 370 -21.76 -8.21 3.90
N ALA A 371 -20.71 -7.60 3.35
CA ALA A 371 -20.50 -7.64 1.92
C ALA A 371 -20.07 -9.07 1.52
N VAL A 372 -20.58 -9.57 0.40
CA VAL A 372 -20.37 -10.94 -0.10
C VAL A 372 -20.27 -10.95 -1.61
N VAL A 373 -19.13 -11.40 -2.15
CA VAL A 373 -18.96 -11.64 -3.59
C VAL A 373 -19.04 -13.13 -3.90
N PHE A 374 -19.94 -13.51 -4.81
CA PHE A 374 -19.88 -14.78 -5.53
C PHE A 374 -19.23 -14.53 -6.90
N PHE A 375 -18.02 -15.03 -7.10
CA PHE A 375 -17.27 -14.86 -8.35
C PHE A 375 -17.06 -16.20 -9.06
N ASN A 376 -17.37 -16.23 -10.35
CA ASN A 376 -17.26 -17.40 -11.20
C ASN A 376 -16.09 -17.27 -12.16
N GLN A 377 -14.99 -17.96 -11.84
CA GLN A 377 -13.79 -17.98 -12.67
C GLN A 377 -13.99 -18.65 -14.04
N THR A 378 -15.05 -19.44 -14.21
CA THR A 378 -15.17 -20.43 -15.30
C THR A 378 -15.90 -19.91 -16.54
N ASN A 379 -15.69 -20.61 -17.66
CA ASN A 379 -16.28 -20.30 -18.98
C ASN A 379 -17.79 -20.65 -19.09
N SER A 380 -18.46 -21.02 -18.00
CA SER A 380 -19.87 -21.41 -18.00
C SER A 380 -20.60 -20.83 -16.79
N ALA A 381 -21.84 -20.36 -16.97
CA ALA A 381 -22.65 -19.89 -15.85
C ALA A 381 -22.88 -21.01 -14.80
N ALA A 382 -22.83 -20.65 -13.51
CA ALA A 382 -22.91 -21.59 -12.41
C ALA A 382 -23.70 -21.01 -11.24
N THR A 383 -24.50 -21.84 -10.56
CA THR A 383 -25.11 -21.44 -9.28
C THR A 383 -24.08 -21.55 -8.17
N ILE A 384 -23.65 -20.40 -7.65
CA ILE A 384 -22.76 -20.30 -6.48
C ILE A 384 -23.64 -20.02 -5.26
N SER A 385 -23.31 -20.63 -4.11
CA SER A 385 -24.06 -20.44 -2.87
C SER A 385 -23.19 -20.53 -1.62
N SER A 386 -23.70 -19.97 -0.54
CA SER A 386 -23.12 -20.00 0.81
C SER A 386 -24.25 -19.94 1.85
N THR A 387 -23.90 -20.03 3.13
CA THR A 387 -24.84 -19.77 4.24
C THR A 387 -24.50 -18.49 4.97
N ALA A 388 -25.49 -17.86 5.62
CA ALA A 388 -25.29 -16.67 6.46
C ALA A 388 -24.19 -16.89 7.52
N ALA A 389 -24.19 -18.07 8.15
CA ALA A 389 -23.15 -18.47 9.11
C ALA A 389 -21.76 -18.65 8.48
N LEU A 390 -21.66 -19.14 7.23
CA LEU A 390 -20.36 -19.31 6.55
C LEU A 390 -19.77 -17.98 6.06
N VAL A 391 -20.61 -17.00 5.70
CA VAL A 391 -20.16 -15.60 5.51
C VAL A 391 -20.00 -14.85 6.85
N GLY A 392 -20.25 -15.51 7.98
CA GLY A 392 -19.96 -15.00 9.32
C GLY A 392 -20.97 -13.99 9.87
N LEU A 393 -22.22 -13.99 9.41
CA LEU A 393 -23.34 -13.34 10.12
C LEU A 393 -23.70 -14.11 11.40
N ALA A 394 -24.35 -13.44 12.35
CA ALA A 394 -24.92 -14.13 13.52
C ALA A 394 -26.24 -14.82 13.16
N SER A 395 -26.81 -15.58 14.10
CA SER A 395 -27.98 -16.43 13.85
C SER A 395 -29.30 -15.66 14.02
N ALA A 396 -29.75 -15.00 12.96
CA ALA A 396 -31.13 -14.49 12.83
C ALA A 396 -32.08 -15.52 12.22
N SER A 397 -33.39 -15.25 12.27
CA SER A 397 -34.41 -16.04 11.54
C SER A 397 -34.38 -15.75 10.04
N ASP A 398 -34.17 -14.49 9.67
CA ASP A 398 -34.29 -13.95 8.33
C ASP A 398 -33.22 -12.88 8.08
N TYR A 399 -32.70 -12.84 6.86
CA TYR A 399 -31.66 -11.91 6.41
C TYR A 399 -32.11 -11.22 5.12
N SER A 400 -31.93 -9.90 5.06
CA SER A 400 -32.10 -9.13 3.83
C SER A 400 -30.82 -9.22 2.99
N VAL A 401 -30.98 -9.42 1.69
CA VAL A 401 -29.92 -9.61 0.70
C VAL A 401 -30.10 -8.56 -0.40
N LEU A 402 -29.26 -7.54 -0.42
CA LEU A 402 -29.29 -6.43 -1.38
C LEU A 402 -28.23 -6.62 -2.46
N ASN A 403 -28.64 -6.76 -3.72
CA ASN A 403 -27.73 -6.83 -4.85
C ASN A 403 -27.17 -5.44 -5.20
N LEU A 404 -25.85 -5.25 -5.05
CA LEU A 404 -25.19 -3.95 -5.20
C LEU A 404 -25.05 -3.48 -6.66
N TRP A 405 -25.40 -4.31 -7.64
CA TRP A 405 -25.40 -3.98 -9.06
C TRP A 405 -26.79 -3.70 -9.64
N THR A 406 -27.84 -4.30 -9.09
CA THR A 406 -29.21 -4.14 -9.58
C THR A 406 -30.12 -3.35 -8.63
N GLY A 407 -29.70 -3.11 -7.39
CA GLY A 407 -30.53 -2.52 -6.34
C GLY A 407 -31.68 -3.41 -5.87
N MET A 408 -31.75 -4.66 -6.33
CA MET A 408 -32.79 -5.61 -5.97
C MET A 408 -32.52 -6.20 -4.59
N SER A 409 -33.49 -6.08 -3.68
CA SER A 409 -33.46 -6.69 -2.35
C SER A 409 -34.35 -7.94 -2.33
N THR A 410 -33.87 -9.01 -1.69
CA THR A 410 -34.64 -10.23 -1.39
C THR A 410 -34.41 -10.65 0.07
N GLU A 411 -35.17 -11.61 0.57
CA GLU A 411 -34.99 -12.17 1.92
C GLU A 411 -34.62 -13.67 1.85
N THR A 412 -33.95 -14.18 2.88
CA THR A 412 -33.63 -15.60 3.04
C THR A 412 -33.59 -16.00 4.51
N THR A 413 -33.91 -17.24 4.82
CA THR A 413 -33.75 -17.83 6.17
C THR A 413 -32.33 -18.35 6.46
N GLY A 414 -31.37 -18.08 5.57
CA GLY A 414 -29.94 -18.31 5.83
C GLY A 414 -29.12 -18.97 4.71
N VAL A 415 -29.73 -19.30 3.56
CA VAL A 415 -29.00 -19.72 2.35
C VAL A 415 -28.98 -18.58 1.34
N VAL A 416 -27.78 -18.20 0.89
CA VAL A 416 -27.57 -17.12 -0.08
C VAL A 416 -27.04 -17.77 -1.36
N SER A 417 -27.65 -17.49 -2.51
CA SER A 417 -27.26 -18.09 -3.79
C SER A 417 -27.51 -17.16 -4.97
N ALA A 418 -26.69 -17.28 -6.00
CA ALA A 418 -26.88 -16.60 -7.28
C ALA A 418 -26.50 -17.51 -8.44
N ASN A 419 -27.20 -17.36 -9.57
CA ASN A 419 -26.71 -17.85 -10.86
C ASN A 419 -25.71 -16.82 -11.39
N VAL A 420 -24.42 -17.16 -11.32
CA VAL A 420 -23.32 -16.27 -11.67
C VAL A 420 -22.87 -16.56 -13.11
N PRO A 421 -22.89 -15.58 -14.04
CA PRO A 421 -22.44 -15.76 -15.41
C PRO A 421 -21.00 -16.29 -15.54
N ALA A 422 -20.64 -16.78 -16.71
CA ALA A 422 -19.24 -17.05 -17.04
C ALA A 422 -18.40 -15.78 -16.84
N HIS A 423 -17.26 -15.91 -16.16
CA HIS A 423 -16.36 -14.81 -15.77
C HIS A 423 -17.03 -13.66 -14.96
N GLY A 424 -18.23 -13.91 -14.40
CA GLY A 424 -19.04 -12.92 -13.72
C GLY A 424 -18.88 -12.90 -12.20
N ALA A 425 -19.29 -11.80 -11.60
CA ALA A 425 -19.45 -11.64 -10.16
C ALA A 425 -20.88 -11.20 -9.84
N VAL A 426 -21.43 -11.71 -8.74
CA VAL A 426 -22.63 -11.16 -8.10
C VAL A 426 -22.23 -10.69 -6.71
N PHE A 427 -22.55 -9.43 -6.41
CA PHE A 427 -22.12 -8.74 -5.20
C PHE A 427 -23.35 -8.37 -4.37
N TYR A 428 -23.37 -8.80 -3.12
CA TYR A 428 -24.42 -8.53 -2.16
C TYR A 428 -23.90 -7.77 -0.93
N GLU A 429 -24.76 -6.91 -0.37
CA GLU A 429 -24.75 -6.57 1.05
C GLU A 429 -25.82 -7.41 1.76
N ILE A 430 -25.50 -7.96 2.91
CA ILE A 430 -26.37 -8.89 3.64
C ILE A 430 -26.43 -8.51 5.12
N ALA A 431 -27.65 -8.24 5.59
CA ALA A 431 -27.97 -7.77 6.93
C ALA A 431 -29.05 -8.65 7.58
N GLU A 432 -29.11 -8.69 8.91
CA GLU A 432 -30.21 -9.34 9.63
C GLU A 432 -31.50 -8.51 9.46
N SER A 433 -32.62 -9.10 9.04
CA SER A 433 -33.83 -8.36 8.60
C SER A 433 -34.49 -7.48 9.67
N ALA A 434 -34.07 -7.58 10.93
CA ALA A 434 -34.48 -6.66 12.00
C ALA A 434 -33.85 -5.25 11.87
N THR A 435 -32.83 -5.08 11.03
CA THR A 435 -32.11 -3.83 10.81
C THR A 435 -32.51 -3.22 9.46
N PRO A 436 -32.91 -1.93 9.40
CA PRO A 436 -33.17 -1.27 8.12
C PRO A 436 -31.87 -1.18 7.29
N PRO A 437 -31.84 -1.64 6.03
CA PRO A 437 -30.63 -1.61 5.21
C PRO A 437 -30.18 -0.17 4.93
N PHE A 438 -28.86 0.01 4.83
CA PHE A 438 -28.25 1.32 4.60
C PHE A 438 -28.71 1.93 3.26
N ARG A 439 -28.96 3.24 3.25
CA ARG A 439 -29.20 4.00 2.02
C ARG A 439 -28.06 5.00 1.82
N ALA A 440 -27.33 4.80 0.73
CA ALA A 440 -26.23 5.65 0.25
C ALA A 440 -26.72 6.95 -0.44
#